data_AF-A0A935HFE6-F1
#
_entry.id   AF-A0A935HFE6-F1
#
_cell.length_a   1.000
_cell.length_b   1.000
_cell.length_c   1.000
_cell.angle_alpha   90.00
_cell.angle_beta   90.00
_cell.angle_gamma   90.00
#
_symmetry.space_group_name_H-M   'P 1'
#
loop_
_entity.id
_entity.type
_entity.pdbx_description
1 polymer ?
#
loop_
_entity_poly.entity_id
_entity_poly.type
_entity_poly.pdbx_seq_one_letter_code
_entity_poly.pdbx_strand_id
1 'polypeptide(L)'
;MQSTLTEMLLTKRYYPKSPFGKAIAYTLTRWQKLCVYTTDGILQIDNNLIENAIRPVALRKNYLFAGSHERAQDAAMLYSLFATCRLHNINPEHWLTHVFEKSTAPKSKTYTNCCHKTMMPTLNNNDGVGRRDTKRRIQQLSLPLRCC
;
A
#
# COMPACT_ATOMS: atom_id res chain seq x y z
N MET A 1 20.44 -28.67 -12.72
CA MET A 1 19.48 -28.32 -11.65
C MET A 1 18.02 -28.57 -12.04
N GLN A 2 17.56 -28.20 -13.24
CA GLN A 2 16.19 -28.53 -13.66
C GLN A 2 16.00 -30.05 -13.84
N SER A 3 16.97 -30.72 -14.45
CA SER A 3 16.95 -32.18 -14.67
C SER A 3 16.80 -32.98 -13.39
N THR A 4 17.48 -32.59 -12.31
CA THR A 4 17.42 -33.24 -11.00
C THR A 4 16.05 -33.09 -10.31
N LEU A 5 15.37 -31.95 -10.48
CA LEU A 5 14.02 -31.76 -9.94
C LEU A 5 12.98 -32.56 -10.71
N THR A 6 13.14 -32.68 -12.03
CA THR A 6 12.28 -33.53 -12.87
C THR A 6 12.47 -35.02 -12.55
N GLU A 7 13.70 -35.45 -12.32
CA GLU A 7 14.05 -36.79 -11.83
C GLU A 7 13.38 -37.09 -10.47
N MET A 8 13.38 -36.14 -9.54
CA MET A 8 12.67 -36.29 -8.26
C MET A 8 11.15 -36.46 -8.43
N LEU A 9 10.54 -35.80 -9.41
CA LEU A 9 9.13 -35.99 -9.76
C LEU A 9 8.86 -37.39 -10.34
N LEU A 10 9.72 -37.83 -11.27
CA LEU A 10 9.59 -39.10 -11.98
C LEU A 10 9.81 -40.31 -11.06
N THR A 11 10.76 -40.20 -10.13
CA THR A 11 11.10 -41.27 -9.17
C THR A 11 10.08 -41.42 -8.03
N LYS A 12 9.03 -40.57 -7.97
CA LYS A 12 7.96 -40.59 -6.94
C LYS A 12 8.46 -40.79 -5.51
N ARG A 13 9.62 -40.22 -5.17
CA ARG A 13 10.19 -40.31 -3.81
C ARG A 13 9.41 -39.52 -2.75
N TYR A 14 8.34 -38.84 -3.15
CA TYR A 14 7.44 -38.12 -2.27
C TYR A 14 5.99 -38.28 -2.74
N TYR A 15 5.05 -38.11 -1.80
CA TYR A 15 3.63 -38.13 -2.10
C TYR A 15 3.25 -36.85 -2.88
N PRO A 16 2.69 -36.93 -4.09
CA PRO A 16 2.51 -35.75 -4.96
C PRO A 16 1.52 -34.73 -4.39
N LYS A 17 0.54 -35.15 -3.58
CA LYS A 17 -0.41 -34.23 -2.94
C LYS A 17 0.11 -33.65 -1.61
N SER A 18 1.29 -34.06 -1.15
CA SER A 18 1.93 -33.46 0.03
C SER A 18 2.31 -32.00 -0.24
N PRO A 19 2.46 -31.15 0.80
CA PRO A 19 2.92 -29.77 0.62
C PRO A 19 4.26 -29.69 -0.12
N PHE A 20 5.17 -30.64 0.13
CA PHE A 20 6.45 -30.74 -0.58
C PHE A 20 6.27 -31.04 -2.08
N GLY A 21 5.39 -31.99 -2.41
CA GLY A 21 5.11 -32.33 -3.81
C GLY A 21 4.46 -31.20 -4.58
N LYS A 22 3.56 -30.45 -3.93
CA LYS A 22 2.97 -29.22 -4.50
C LYS A 22 4.02 -28.14 -4.74
N ALA A 23 4.96 -27.95 -3.82
CA ALA A 23 6.05 -26.97 -3.97
C ALA A 23 6.96 -27.31 -5.17
N ILE A 24 7.31 -28.59 -5.36
CA ILE A 24 8.12 -29.02 -6.52
C ILE A 24 7.35 -28.81 -7.83
N ALA A 25 6.07 -29.23 -7.89
CA ALA A 25 5.26 -29.03 -9.09
C ALA A 25 5.12 -27.53 -9.44
N TYR A 26 4.94 -26.68 -8.43
CA TYR A 26 4.84 -25.24 -8.61
C TYR A 26 6.16 -24.60 -9.08
N THR A 27 7.30 -25.02 -8.54
CA THR A 27 8.61 -24.51 -8.96
C THR A 27 8.94 -24.92 -10.39
N LEU A 28 8.66 -26.17 -10.78
CA LEU A 28 8.92 -26.66 -12.14
C LEU A 28 8.09 -25.95 -13.21
N THR A 29 6.80 -25.73 -12.95
CA THR A 29 5.93 -24.98 -13.88
C THR A 29 6.38 -23.53 -14.08
N ARG A 30 7.12 -22.96 -13.11
CA ARG A 30 7.64 -21.57 -13.16
C ARG A 30 9.13 -21.47 -13.43
N TRP A 31 9.82 -22.59 -13.64
CA TRP A 31 11.29 -22.63 -13.74
C TRP A 31 11.84 -21.68 -14.81
N GLN A 32 11.21 -21.64 -15.99
CA GLN A 32 11.58 -20.72 -17.07
C GLN A 32 11.55 -19.26 -16.62
N LYS A 33 10.54 -18.86 -15.83
CA LYS A 33 10.41 -17.50 -15.29
C LYS A 33 11.44 -17.21 -14.20
N LEU A 34 11.77 -18.22 -13.39
CA LEU A 34 12.78 -18.10 -12.35
C LEU A 34 14.18 -17.93 -12.93
N CYS A 35 14.47 -18.43 -14.13
CA CYS A 35 15.78 -18.29 -14.76
C CYS A 35 15.97 -16.99 -15.56
N VAL A 36 14.96 -16.13 -15.68
CA VAL A 36 15.04 -14.89 -16.49
C VAL A 36 16.14 -13.94 -15.98
N TYR A 37 16.42 -13.93 -14.67
CA TYR A 37 17.53 -13.11 -14.14
C TYR A 37 18.90 -13.56 -14.66
N THR A 38 19.05 -14.81 -15.14
CA THR A 38 20.32 -15.29 -15.71
C THR A 38 20.56 -14.78 -17.12
N THR A 39 19.50 -14.40 -17.85
CA THR A 39 19.59 -13.85 -19.20
C THR A 39 19.69 -12.33 -19.17
N ASP A 40 18.98 -11.69 -18.24
CA ASP A 40 18.89 -10.23 -18.13
C ASP A 40 19.51 -9.72 -16.82
N GLY A 41 20.70 -9.13 -16.89
CA GLY A 41 21.44 -8.63 -15.71
C GLY A 41 20.80 -7.42 -15.00
N ILE A 42 19.71 -6.89 -15.54
CA ILE A 42 18.92 -5.81 -14.92
C ILE A 42 18.00 -6.35 -13.81
N LEU A 43 17.63 -7.63 -13.88
CA LEU A 43 16.77 -8.27 -12.89
C LEU A 43 17.60 -8.79 -11.72
N GLN A 44 17.08 -8.57 -10.51
CA GLN A 44 17.65 -9.17 -9.31
C GLN A 44 17.11 -10.59 -9.09
N ILE A 45 17.95 -11.44 -8.49
CA ILE A 45 17.59 -12.84 -8.17
C ILE A 45 16.50 -12.92 -7.09
N ASP A 46 16.45 -11.94 -6.19
CA ASP A 46 15.49 -11.86 -5.10
C ASP A 46 14.51 -10.70 -5.29
N ASN A 47 13.37 -10.81 -4.60
CA ASN A 47 12.32 -9.81 -4.57
C ASN A 47 12.40 -8.93 -3.31
N ASN A 48 13.52 -8.96 -2.57
CA ASN A 48 13.61 -8.37 -1.23
C ASN A 48 13.35 -6.87 -1.26
N LEU A 49 13.80 -6.17 -2.30
CA LEU A 49 13.54 -4.74 -2.49
C LEU A 49 12.04 -4.42 -2.55
N ILE A 50 11.29 -5.22 -3.32
CA ILE A 50 9.84 -5.05 -3.48
C ILE A 50 9.13 -5.41 -2.18
N GLU A 51 9.52 -6.52 -1.55
CA GLU A 51 8.96 -6.94 -0.25
C GLU A 51 9.18 -5.87 0.82
N ASN A 52 10.39 -5.30 0.90
CA ASN A 52 10.72 -4.21 1.82
C ASN A 52 9.88 -2.96 1.54
N ALA A 53 9.59 -2.66 0.27
CA ALA A 53 8.76 -1.52 -0.12
C ALA A 53 7.28 -1.70 0.29
N ILE A 54 6.73 -2.91 0.18
CA ILE A 54 5.32 -3.18 0.51
C ILE A 54 5.10 -3.51 2.00
N ARG A 55 6.13 -3.97 2.72
CA ARG A 55 6.02 -4.40 4.13
C ARG A 55 5.41 -3.35 5.07
N PRO A 56 5.72 -2.04 4.97
CA PRO A 56 5.09 -1.02 5.81
C PRO A 56 3.56 -0.96 5.63
N VAL A 57 3.06 -1.27 4.43
CA VAL A 57 1.62 -1.31 4.15
C VAL A 57 0.99 -2.58 4.74
N ALA A 58 1.71 -3.70 4.73
CA ALA A 58 1.23 -4.96 5.30
C ALA A 58 1.23 -4.98 6.83
N LEU A 59 2.21 -4.33 7.49
CA LEU A 59 2.39 -4.32 8.95
C LEU A 59 1.69 -3.14 9.67
N ARG A 60 0.59 -2.65 9.11
CA ARG A 60 -0.19 -1.53 9.66
C ARG A 60 -0.93 -1.92 10.94
N LYS A 61 -0.78 -1.11 11.99
CA LYS A 61 -1.45 -1.31 13.30
C LYS A 61 -2.79 -0.56 13.44
N ASN A 62 -3.08 0.40 12.56
CA ASN A 62 -4.19 1.34 12.73
C ASN A 62 -5.45 1.02 11.91
N TYR A 63 -5.39 0.06 10.97
CA TYR A 63 -6.55 -0.43 10.25
C TYR A 63 -6.22 -1.80 9.63
N LEU A 64 -7.03 -2.81 9.93
CA LEU A 64 -6.77 -4.20 9.52
C LEU A 64 -7.39 -4.52 8.15
N PHE A 65 -8.50 -3.88 7.80
CA PHE A 65 -9.26 -4.15 6.58
C PHE A 65 -9.74 -2.86 5.90
N ALA A 66 -9.76 -2.87 4.57
CA ALA A 66 -10.53 -1.93 3.78
C ALA A 66 -11.95 -2.50 3.68
N GLY A 67 -12.92 -1.94 4.40
CA GLY A 67 -14.27 -2.51 4.54
C GLY A 67 -15.07 -2.70 3.25
N SER A 68 -14.59 -2.23 2.09
CA SER A 68 -15.11 -2.55 0.76
C SER A 68 -13.97 -2.69 -0.26
N HIS A 69 -14.25 -3.36 -1.39
CA HIS A 69 -13.29 -3.50 -2.48
C HIS A 69 -12.91 -2.14 -3.09
N GLU A 70 -13.89 -1.25 -3.28
CA GLU A 70 -13.68 0.11 -3.79
C GLU A 70 -12.72 0.90 -2.88
N ARG A 71 -12.94 0.86 -1.56
CA ARG A 71 -12.05 1.53 -0.60
C ARG A 71 -10.65 0.93 -0.57
N ALA A 72 -10.53 -0.38 -0.84
CA ALA A 72 -9.23 -1.03 -0.96
C ALA A 72 -8.47 -0.53 -2.19
N GLN A 73 -9.18 -0.33 -3.31
CA GLN A 73 -8.62 0.21 -4.54
C GLN A 73 -8.17 1.67 -4.35
N ASP A 74 -8.99 2.51 -3.76
CA ASP A 74 -8.64 3.90 -3.46
C ASP A 74 -7.41 4.01 -2.57
N ALA A 75 -7.36 3.19 -1.51
CA ALA A 75 -6.20 3.11 -0.64
C ALA A 75 -4.95 2.65 -1.41
N ALA A 76 -5.07 1.64 -2.28
CA ALA A 76 -3.96 1.16 -3.11
C ALA A 76 -3.43 2.24 -4.07
N MET A 77 -4.31 3.05 -4.66
CA MET A 77 -3.92 4.19 -5.49
C MET A 77 -3.12 5.21 -4.68
N LEU A 78 -3.61 5.57 -3.48
CA LEU A 78 -2.94 6.52 -2.60
C LEU A 78 -1.55 6.02 -2.14
N TYR A 79 -1.45 4.74 -1.78
CA TYR A 79 -0.17 4.13 -1.40
C TYR A 79 0.84 4.11 -2.55
N SER A 80 0.37 3.81 -3.76
CA SER A 80 1.22 3.80 -4.96
C SER A 80 1.74 5.22 -5.28
N LEU A 81 0.89 6.23 -5.11
CA LEU A 81 1.26 7.63 -5.27
C LEU A 81 2.35 8.03 -4.26
N PHE A 82 2.15 7.76 -2.97
CA PHE A 82 3.14 8.10 -1.94
C PHE A 82 4.45 7.32 -2.08
N ALA A 83 4.38 6.06 -2.50
CA ALA A 83 5.57 5.27 -2.82
C ALA A 83 6.37 5.94 -3.96
N THR A 84 5.68 6.47 -4.97
CA THR A 84 6.31 7.21 -6.08
C THR A 84 6.92 8.52 -5.62
N CYS A 85 6.23 9.32 -4.79
CA CYS A 85 6.81 10.53 -4.19
C CYS A 85 8.10 10.22 -3.43
N ARG A 86 8.10 9.14 -2.64
CA ARG A 86 9.27 8.68 -1.89
C ARG A 86 10.42 8.26 -2.82
N LEU A 87 10.13 7.56 -3.91
CA LEU A 87 11.12 7.16 -4.91
C LEU A 87 11.81 8.37 -5.56
N HIS A 88 11.07 9.46 -5.77
CA HIS A 88 11.59 10.72 -6.31
C HIS A 88 12.11 11.71 -5.26
N ASN A 89 12.17 11.31 -3.98
CA ASN A 89 12.57 12.19 -2.86
C ASN A 89 11.72 13.48 -2.74
N ILE A 90 10.44 13.39 -3.10
CA ILE A 90 9.48 14.50 -3.00
C ILE A 90 8.68 14.35 -1.70
N ASN A 91 8.53 15.43 -0.93
CA ASN A 91 7.64 15.42 0.22
C ASN A 91 6.17 15.28 -0.25
N PRO A 92 5.45 14.20 0.11
CA PRO A 92 4.09 13.97 -0.36
C PRO A 92 3.10 15.04 0.10
N GLU A 93 3.30 15.65 1.28
CA GLU A 93 2.46 16.73 1.79
C GLU A 93 2.57 17.96 0.89
N HIS A 94 3.80 18.41 0.61
CA HIS A 94 4.05 19.55 -0.25
C HIS A 94 3.52 19.31 -1.68
N TRP A 95 3.68 18.09 -2.20
CA TRP A 95 3.14 17.71 -3.50
C TRP A 95 1.61 17.79 -3.52
N LEU A 96 0.94 17.27 -2.48
CA LEU A 96 -0.52 17.33 -2.38
C LEU A 96 -1.01 18.77 -2.29
N THR A 97 -0.40 19.60 -1.43
CA THR A 97 -0.75 21.02 -1.30
C THR A 97 -0.61 21.74 -2.63
N HIS A 98 0.52 21.55 -3.32
CA HIS A 98 0.75 22.17 -4.63
C HIS A 98 -0.30 21.72 -5.68
N VAL A 99 -0.65 20.43 -5.71
CA VAL A 99 -1.66 19.90 -6.62
C VAL A 99 -3.04 20.45 -6.30
N PHE A 100 -3.41 20.52 -5.01
CA PHE A 100 -4.70 21.09 -4.60
C PHE A 100 -4.79 22.58 -4.94
N GLU A 101 -3.77 23.38 -4.62
CA GLU A 101 -3.70 24.80 -4.98
C GLU A 101 -3.85 25.00 -6.50
N LYS A 102 -3.14 24.22 -7.30
CA LYS A 102 -3.21 24.28 -8.76
C LYS A 102 -4.54 23.79 -9.31
N SER A 103 -5.16 22.80 -8.67
CA SER A 103 -6.48 22.30 -9.04
C SER A 103 -7.61 23.23 -8.62
N THR A 104 -7.41 24.08 -7.60
CA THR A 104 -8.33 25.14 -7.18
C THR A 104 -8.25 26.41 -8.03
N ALA A 105 -7.42 26.44 -9.08
CA ALA A 105 -7.66 27.32 -10.21
C ALA A 105 -9.11 27.12 -10.68
N PRO A 106 -9.89 28.18 -10.95
CA PRO A 106 -11.34 28.10 -11.06
C PRO A 106 -11.76 27.10 -12.16
N LYS A 107 -12.05 25.87 -11.75
CA LYS A 107 -12.70 24.90 -12.61
C LYS A 107 -14.19 25.21 -12.59
N SER A 108 -14.58 26.11 -13.49
CA SER A 108 -15.95 26.14 -13.96
C SER A 108 -16.26 24.77 -14.57
N LYS A 109 -16.99 23.96 -13.81
CA LYS A 109 -18.14 23.17 -14.23
C LYS A 109 -18.73 22.54 -12.98
N THR A 110 -19.83 23.14 -12.57
CA THR A 110 -20.80 22.60 -11.62
C THR A 110 -21.11 21.16 -12.04
N TYR A 111 -20.65 20.17 -11.26
CA TYR A 111 -21.29 18.86 -11.26
C TYR A 111 -22.58 19.02 -10.47
N THR A 112 -23.53 19.69 -11.09
CA THR A 112 -24.88 19.71 -10.59
C THR A 112 -25.37 18.26 -10.68
N ASN A 113 -25.83 17.78 -9.52
CA ASN A 113 -26.74 16.67 -9.32
C ASN A 113 -26.33 15.27 -9.79
N CYS A 114 -25.96 14.44 -8.81
CA CYS A 114 -26.81 13.28 -8.52
C CYS A 114 -26.92 13.08 -7.01
N CYS A 115 -28.11 13.37 -6.50
CA CYS A 115 -28.56 13.20 -5.13
C CYS A 115 -28.17 11.82 -4.59
N HIS A 116 -27.39 11.77 -3.51
CA HIS A 116 -27.66 10.99 -2.30
C HIS A 116 -26.86 11.61 -1.15
N LYS A 117 -27.58 12.10 -0.14
CA LYS A 117 -27.04 12.75 1.05
C LYS A 117 -26.02 11.83 1.74
N THR A 118 -24.84 12.33 2.03
CA THR A 118 -24.19 12.06 3.32
C THR A 118 -23.50 13.34 3.78
N MET A 119 -24.00 13.86 4.90
CA MET A 119 -23.46 15.02 5.60
C MET A 119 -21.96 14.83 5.88
N MET A 120 -21.15 15.81 5.47
CA MET A 120 -19.91 16.18 6.15
C MET A 120 -20.16 17.54 6.80
N PRO A 121 -19.95 17.70 8.12
CA PRO A 121 -20.24 18.96 8.80
C PRO A 121 -19.20 20.01 8.40
N THR A 122 -19.68 21.16 7.93
CA THR A 122 -18.87 22.36 7.72
C THR A 122 -18.51 22.96 9.07
N LEU A 123 -17.22 23.06 9.41
CA LEU A 123 -16.77 23.96 10.48
C LEU A 123 -16.82 25.39 9.95
N ASN A 124 -17.92 26.08 10.24
CA ASN A 124 -18.01 27.53 10.07
C ASN A 124 -17.22 28.19 11.19
N ASN A 125 -16.05 28.76 10.87
CA ASN A 125 -15.32 29.64 11.77
C ASN A 125 -15.88 31.05 11.62
N ASN A 126 -16.91 31.39 12.38
CA ASN A 126 -17.31 32.76 12.68
C ASN A 126 -17.86 32.82 14.10
N ASP A 127 -17.03 32.45 15.08
CA ASP A 127 -17.25 32.79 16.49
C ASP A 127 -15.88 33.14 17.08
N GLY A 128 -15.64 34.42 17.33
CA GLY A 128 -14.42 34.90 17.93
C GLY A 128 -14.39 34.59 19.42
N VAL A 129 -13.39 33.82 19.88
CA VAL A 129 -13.00 33.75 21.30
C VAL A 129 -11.49 33.54 21.45
N GLY A 130 -10.81 34.57 21.96
CA GLY A 130 -9.78 34.48 23.01
C GLY A 130 -8.46 33.72 22.74
N ARG A 131 -7.36 34.48 22.59
CA ARG A 131 -5.98 34.03 22.85
C ARG A 131 -5.88 33.33 24.21
N ARG A 132 -5.19 32.18 24.26
CA ARG A 132 -4.27 31.83 25.35
C ARG A 132 -3.07 31.06 24.82
N ASP A 133 -1.91 31.69 24.95
CA ASP A 133 -0.59 31.08 25.02
C ASP A 133 -0.55 29.91 25.99
N THR A 134 0.06 28.80 25.57
CA THR A 134 0.87 27.94 26.46
C THR A 134 1.94 27.21 25.66
N LYS A 135 3.15 27.79 25.61
CA LYS A 135 4.39 27.01 25.56
C LYS A 135 4.37 25.97 26.68
N ARG A 136 4.57 24.68 26.38
CA ARG A 136 5.58 23.77 27.01
C ARG A 136 5.26 22.27 26.81
N ARG A 137 6.35 21.53 26.56
CA ARG A 137 6.64 20.11 26.88
C ARG A 137 5.88 19.06 26.08
N ILE A 138 6.55 18.25 25.26
CA ILE A 138 7.50 17.16 25.62
C ILE A 138 6.85 16.13 26.56
N GLN A 139 6.62 14.95 25.97
CA GLN A 139 6.62 13.61 26.57
C GLN A 139 5.48 13.17 27.50
N GLN A 140 4.96 11.99 27.13
CA GLN A 140 4.53 10.87 27.95
C GLN A 140 3.03 10.70 28.24
N LEU A 141 2.62 9.48 27.93
CA LEU A 141 1.71 8.61 28.68
C LEU A 141 0.19 8.64 28.42
N SER A 142 -0.26 7.44 28.00
CA SER A 142 -1.42 6.69 28.48
C SER A 142 -2.85 7.18 28.19
N LEU A 143 -3.48 6.49 27.22
CA LEU A 143 -4.83 5.88 27.23
C LEU A 143 -6.06 6.83 27.44
N PRO A 144 -7.30 6.44 27.09
CA PRO A 144 -7.77 5.12 26.68
C PRO A 144 -8.60 5.07 25.38
N LEU A 145 -8.65 3.85 24.84
CA LEU A 145 -9.79 3.21 24.18
C LEU A 145 -11.15 3.92 24.40
N ARG A 146 -11.81 4.30 23.30
CA ARG A 146 -13.25 4.03 23.08
C ARG A 146 -13.71 4.40 21.67
N CYS A 147 -14.45 3.45 21.10
CA CYS A 147 -15.48 3.57 20.06
C CYS A 147 -14.97 3.89 18.64
N CYS A 148 -15.12 3.04 17.62
CA CYS A 148 -15.92 1.84 17.40
C CYS A 148 -15.12 0.77 16.66
#